data_AF-A0A925MUD5-F1
#
_entry.id   AF-A0A925MUD5-F1
#
_cell.length_a   1.000
_cell.length_b   1.000
_cell.length_c   1.000
_cell.angle_alpha   90.00
_cell.angle_beta   90.00
_cell.angle_gamma   90.00
#
_symmetry.space_group_name_H-M   'P 1'
#
loop_
_entity.id
_entity.type
_entity.pdbx_description
1 polymer ?
#
loop_
_entity_poly.entity_id
_entity_poly.type
_entity_poly.pdbx_seq_one_letter_code
_entity_poly.pdbx_strand_id
1 'polypeptide(L)'
;WISAGASGPERETIDKVAKVRGLPLIWPAMDAQDLATATALVSNHALEQLTASAARYRADGALFGMATRSGAGGSNAQFTFAFAGETGERQGSLEEGVHLAADRCAKSLTVSPNVRSDVRVRVGGIVNLDAYARTLNYLEGLTIVRAVAIDQLQADVLDIRVSVRGDAALLGKTIALDRRLTVDNSPNSDGALSFNYSP
;
A
#
# COMPACT_ATOMS: atom_id res chain seq x y z
N TRP A 1 -6.74 0.38 -30.13
CA TRP A 1 -6.03 -0.39 -29.09
C TRP A 1 -4.56 -0.46 -29.45
N ILE A 2 -3.66 -0.34 -28.48
CA ILE A 2 -2.21 -0.53 -28.67
C ILE A 2 -1.88 -1.94 -28.17
N SER A 3 -1.24 -2.75 -29.01
CA SER A 3 -0.91 -4.16 -28.71
C SER A 3 0.58 -4.43 -28.86
N ALA A 4 1.03 -5.62 -28.44
CA ALA A 4 2.40 -6.09 -28.62
C ALA A 4 2.88 -6.09 -30.08
N GLY A 5 1.98 -6.20 -31.05
CA GLY A 5 2.28 -6.10 -32.49
C GLY A 5 2.10 -4.71 -33.09
N ALA A 6 1.52 -3.74 -32.36
CA ALA A 6 1.27 -2.41 -32.88
C ALA A 6 2.58 -1.62 -32.99
N SER A 7 2.82 -1.01 -34.16
CA SER A 7 3.95 -0.09 -34.41
C SER A 7 3.37 1.27 -34.76
N GLY A 8 3.07 2.09 -33.74
CA GLY A 8 2.47 3.42 -33.90
C GLY A 8 3.18 4.46 -33.03
N PRO A 9 3.08 5.77 -33.38
CA PRO A 9 3.78 6.85 -32.67
C PRO A 9 3.41 6.93 -31.19
N GLU A 10 2.19 6.54 -30.83
CA GLU A 10 1.73 6.50 -29.44
C GLU A 10 2.50 5.47 -28.61
N ARG A 11 2.80 4.30 -29.19
CA ARG A 11 3.57 3.24 -28.53
C ARG A 11 5.02 3.67 -28.34
N GLU A 12 5.63 4.22 -29.38
CA GLU A 12 7.01 4.70 -29.32
C GLU A 12 7.17 5.80 -28.26
N THR A 13 6.18 6.68 -28.13
CA THR A 13 6.13 7.70 -27.09
C THR A 13 6.12 7.05 -25.69
N ILE A 14 5.22 6.07 -25.46
CA ILE A 14 5.11 5.38 -24.17
C ILE A 14 6.40 4.61 -23.85
N ASP A 15 6.94 3.85 -24.80
CA ASP A 15 8.19 3.07 -24.62
C ASP A 15 9.37 4.01 -24.29
N LYS A 16 9.47 5.16 -24.96
CA LYS A 16 10.50 6.16 -24.69
C LYS A 16 10.39 6.71 -23.27
N VAL A 17 9.19 7.11 -22.83
CA VAL A 17 9.01 7.65 -21.47
C VAL A 17 9.24 6.58 -20.41
N ALA A 18 8.77 5.36 -20.63
CA ALA A 18 8.95 4.26 -19.68
C ALA A 18 10.42 3.90 -19.52
N LYS A 19 11.19 3.91 -20.60
CA LYS A 19 12.65 3.74 -20.56
C LYS A 19 13.33 4.82 -19.73
N VAL A 20 12.95 6.10 -19.91
CA VAL A 20 13.49 7.22 -19.12
C VAL A 20 13.12 7.09 -17.64
N ARG A 21 11.93 6.59 -17.33
CA ARG A 21 11.42 6.43 -15.96
C ARG A 21 11.81 5.10 -15.30
N GLY A 22 12.56 4.23 -15.98
CA GLY A 22 13.00 2.94 -15.45
C GLY A 22 11.88 1.90 -15.29
N LEU A 23 10.80 2.01 -16.06
CA LEU A 23 9.67 1.08 -16.02
C LEU A 23 9.80 0.01 -17.11
N PRO A 24 9.96 -1.28 -16.75
CA PRO A 24 9.84 -2.37 -17.72
C PRO A 24 8.38 -2.51 -18.15
N LEU A 25 8.12 -2.44 -19.46
CA LEU A 25 6.77 -2.57 -20.01
C LEU A 25 6.55 -3.95 -20.63
N ILE A 26 5.37 -4.51 -20.38
CA ILE A 26 4.84 -5.66 -21.10
C ILE A 26 3.57 -5.21 -21.82
N TRP A 27 3.60 -5.31 -23.15
CA TRP A 27 2.44 -4.99 -23.97
C TRP A 27 1.54 -6.21 -24.10
N PRO A 28 0.21 -6.07 -23.92
CA PRO A 28 -0.71 -7.19 -24.12
C PRO A 28 -0.71 -7.66 -25.58
N ALA A 29 -0.90 -8.96 -25.79
CA ALA A 29 -1.08 -9.54 -27.11
C ALA A 29 -2.35 -9.03 -27.80
N MET A 30 -3.33 -8.54 -27.01
CA MET A 30 -4.66 -8.11 -27.46
C MET A 30 -5.43 -9.27 -28.09
N ASP A 31 -5.41 -10.42 -27.42
CA ASP A 31 -6.25 -11.57 -27.75
C ASP A 31 -7.73 -11.34 -27.34
N ALA A 32 -8.60 -12.32 -27.57
CA ALA A 32 -10.02 -12.20 -27.25
C ALA A 32 -10.30 -11.88 -25.76
N GLN A 33 -9.45 -12.38 -24.85
CA GLN A 33 -9.59 -12.13 -23.43
C GLN A 33 -9.14 -10.71 -23.08
N ASP A 34 -8.01 -10.26 -23.62
CA ASP A 34 -7.54 -8.88 -23.45
C ASP A 34 -8.55 -7.86 -23.99
N LEU A 35 -9.17 -8.16 -25.14
CA LEU A 35 -10.22 -7.32 -25.71
C LEU A 35 -11.45 -7.27 -24.81
N ALA A 36 -11.89 -8.40 -24.25
CA ALA A 36 -13.00 -8.43 -23.31
C ALA A 36 -12.71 -7.60 -22.04
N THR A 37 -11.51 -7.74 -21.49
CA THR A 37 -11.05 -6.93 -20.35
C THR A 37 -11.00 -5.45 -20.71
N ALA A 38 -10.45 -5.10 -21.86
CA ALA A 38 -10.35 -3.72 -22.32
C ALA A 38 -11.75 -3.10 -22.56
N THR A 39 -12.69 -3.84 -23.14
CA THR A 39 -14.08 -3.40 -23.29
C THR A 39 -14.75 -3.20 -21.93
N ALA A 40 -14.58 -4.13 -20.98
CA ALA A 40 -15.11 -3.96 -19.63
C ALA A 40 -14.55 -2.68 -18.98
N LEU A 41 -13.22 -2.47 -19.03
CA LEU A 41 -12.58 -1.27 -18.49
C LEU A 41 -13.13 0.04 -19.07
N VAL A 42 -13.45 0.07 -20.37
CA VAL A 42 -14.12 1.23 -21.00
C VAL A 42 -15.56 1.40 -20.51
N SER A 43 -16.34 0.31 -20.39
CA SER A 43 -17.77 0.39 -20.14
C SER A 43 -18.14 0.60 -18.67
N ASN A 44 -17.40 0.02 -17.73
CA ASN A 44 -17.76 0.03 -16.31
C ASN A 44 -16.57 0.26 -15.36
N HIS A 45 -15.40 0.66 -15.88
CA HIS A 45 -14.20 0.86 -15.06
C HIS A 45 -13.87 -0.35 -14.16
N ALA A 46 -14.04 -1.58 -14.66
CA ALA A 46 -13.82 -2.80 -13.86
C ALA A 46 -12.35 -2.99 -13.43
N LEU A 47 -11.95 -2.34 -12.35
CA LEU A 47 -10.61 -2.37 -11.77
C LEU A 47 -10.13 -3.80 -11.44
N GLU A 48 -11.03 -4.69 -11.04
CA GLU A 48 -10.72 -6.10 -10.79
C GLU A 48 -10.17 -6.79 -12.04
N GLN A 49 -10.67 -6.44 -13.23
CA GLN A 49 -10.19 -6.97 -14.50
C GLN A 49 -8.79 -6.43 -14.84
N LEU A 50 -8.48 -5.19 -14.44
CA LEU A 50 -7.15 -4.61 -14.61
C LEU A 50 -6.10 -5.38 -13.80
N THR A 51 -6.42 -5.68 -12.54
CA THR A 51 -5.56 -6.49 -11.66
C THR A 51 -5.43 -7.94 -12.18
N ALA A 52 -6.51 -8.53 -12.68
CA ALA A 52 -6.46 -9.86 -13.30
C ALA A 52 -5.58 -9.89 -14.56
N SER A 53 -5.59 -8.81 -15.36
CA SER A 53 -4.70 -8.66 -16.52
C SER A 53 -3.22 -8.59 -16.10
N ALA A 54 -2.89 -7.83 -15.04
CA ALA A 54 -1.53 -7.79 -14.49
C ALA A 54 -1.05 -9.21 -14.10
N ALA A 55 -1.89 -9.97 -13.39
CA ALA A 55 -1.57 -11.33 -12.97
C ALA A 55 -1.34 -12.28 -14.16
N ARG A 56 -2.15 -12.17 -15.23
CA ARG A 56 -1.99 -12.95 -16.46
C ARG A 56 -0.62 -12.74 -17.10
N TYR A 57 -0.17 -11.50 -17.17
CA TYR A 57 1.12 -11.13 -17.76
C TYR A 57 2.30 -11.22 -16.76
N ARG A 58 2.05 -11.70 -15.53
CA ARG A 58 3.04 -11.71 -14.43
C ARG A 58 3.69 -10.35 -14.22
N ALA A 59 2.91 -9.29 -14.39
CA ALA A 59 3.31 -7.92 -14.13
C ALA A 59 2.90 -7.52 -12.71
N ASP A 60 3.68 -6.64 -12.08
CA ASP A 60 3.40 -6.12 -10.74
C ASP A 60 2.21 -5.13 -10.72
N GLY A 61 1.84 -4.59 -11.88
CA GLY A 61 0.71 -3.71 -12.06
C GLY A 61 0.26 -3.61 -13.51
N ALA A 62 -0.89 -2.99 -13.73
CA ALA A 62 -1.44 -2.77 -15.06
C ALA A 62 -1.94 -1.33 -15.23
N LEU A 63 -1.59 -0.75 -16.37
CA LEU A 63 -1.99 0.59 -16.80
C LEU A 63 -3.03 0.46 -17.91
N PHE A 64 -4.16 1.12 -17.74
CA PHE A 64 -5.19 1.28 -18.74
C PHE A 64 -5.34 2.75 -19.11
N GLY A 65 -5.47 3.06 -20.40
CA GLY A 65 -5.59 4.43 -20.90
C GLY A 65 -6.66 4.54 -21.98
N MET A 66 -7.60 5.47 -21.78
CA MET A 66 -8.63 5.80 -22.77
C MET A 66 -8.35 7.18 -23.35
N ALA A 67 -7.81 7.19 -24.57
CA ALA A 67 -7.56 8.42 -25.32
C ALA A 67 -8.82 8.89 -26.05
N THR A 68 -9.14 10.17 -25.92
CA THR A 68 -10.13 10.86 -26.74
C THR A 68 -9.39 11.74 -27.75
N ARG A 69 -9.71 11.60 -29.04
CA ARG A 69 -9.19 12.51 -30.06
C ARG A 69 -10.04 13.77 -30.03
N SER A 70 -9.46 14.89 -29.60
CA SER A 70 -10.07 16.20 -29.82
C SER A 70 -9.76 16.67 -31.24
N GLY A 71 -10.74 17.22 -31.94
CA GLY A 71 -10.61 17.70 -33.33
C GLY A 71 -9.54 18.78 -33.55
N ALA A 72 -8.96 19.33 -32.47
CA ALA A 72 -7.89 20.34 -32.50
C ALA A 72 -6.45 19.76 -32.47
N GLY A 73 -6.27 18.44 -32.65
CA GLY A 73 -4.95 17.81 -32.74
C GLY A 73 -4.30 17.48 -31.38
N GLY A 74 -4.94 17.86 -30.27
CA GLY A 74 -4.57 17.40 -28.92
C GLY A 74 -5.15 16.03 -28.61
N SER A 75 -4.31 15.09 -28.19
CA SER A 75 -4.75 13.80 -27.63
C SER A 75 -4.74 13.90 -26.11
N ASN A 76 -5.93 13.85 -25.49
CA ASN A 76 -6.08 13.79 -24.04
C ASN A 76 -6.60 12.40 -23.67
N ALA A 77 -5.99 11.78 -22.68
CA ALA A 77 -6.31 10.44 -22.24
C ALA A 77 -6.54 10.39 -20.73
N GLN A 78 -7.53 9.60 -20.32
CA GLN A 78 -7.73 9.23 -18.93
C GLN A 78 -7.02 7.91 -18.67
N PHE A 79 -6.11 7.91 -17.71
CA PHE A 79 -5.32 6.76 -17.29
C PHE A 79 -5.77 6.28 -15.93
N THR A 80 -5.78 4.95 -15.79
CA THR A 80 -6.01 4.24 -14.54
C THR A 80 -4.88 3.22 -14.38
N PHE A 81 -4.18 3.28 -13.26
CA PHE A 81 -3.10 2.35 -12.92
C PHE A 81 -3.45 1.58 -11.65
N ALA A 82 -3.32 0.26 -11.69
CA ALA A 82 -3.46 -0.61 -10.53
C ALA A 82 -2.11 -1.25 -10.19
N PHE A 83 -1.68 -1.12 -8.93
CA PHE A 83 -0.43 -1.67 -8.42
C PHE A 83 -0.54 -1.93 -6.91
N ALA A 84 -0.06 -3.08 -6.45
CA ALA A 84 -0.04 -3.46 -5.02
C ALA A 84 -1.40 -3.31 -4.28
N GLY A 85 -2.52 -3.58 -4.98
CA GLY A 85 -3.87 -3.45 -4.40
C GLY A 85 -4.39 -2.02 -4.30
N GLU A 86 -3.61 -1.03 -4.71
CA GLU A 86 -4.03 0.35 -4.82
C GLU A 86 -4.25 0.76 -6.28
N THR A 87 -5.12 1.75 -6.48
CA THR A 87 -5.35 2.35 -7.79
C THR A 87 -4.99 3.84 -7.78
N GLY A 88 -4.79 4.38 -8.97
CA GLY A 88 -4.60 5.81 -9.21
C GLY A 88 -5.08 6.18 -10.59
N GLU A 89 -5.56 7.41 -10.72
CA GLU A 89 -6.02 7.96 -11.99
C GLU A 89 -5.31 9.25 -12.34
N ARG A 90 -5.10 9.49 -13.63
CA ARG A 90 -4.54 10.74 -14.14
C ARG A 90 -5.08 11.03 -15.53
N GLN A 91 -5.41 12.28 -15.78
CA GLN A 91 -5.77 12.74 -17.12
C GLN A 91 -4.64 13.58 -17.70
N GLY A 92 -4.35 13.43 -19.00
CA GLY A 92 -3.33 14.24 -19.67
C GLY A 92 -2.87 13.68 -21.00
N SER A 93 -1.64 14.02 -21.39
CA SER A 93 -0.99 13.45 -22.57
C SER A 93 -0.69 11.96 -22.38
N LEU A 94 -0.28 11.27 -23.44
CA LEU A 94 0.13 9.86 -23.38
C LEU A 94 1.22 9.58 -22.33
N GLU A 95 2.08 10.57 -22.09
CA GLU A 95 3.23 10.47 -21.19
C GLU A 95 2.78 10.48 -19.72
N GLU A 96 1.67 11.16 -19.42
CA GLU A 96 1.13 11.25 -18.05
C GLU A 96 0.69 9.90 -17.50
N GLY A 97 0.24 8.97 -18.35
CA GLY A 97 -0.05 7.60 -17.93
C GLY A 97 1.20 6.87 -17.43
N VAL A 98 2.33 7.07 -18.08
CA VAL A 98 3.61 6.48 -17.68
C VAL A 98 4.16 7.17 -16.43
N HIS A 99 4.02 8.50 -16.33
CA HIS A 99 4.36 9.24 -15.12
C HIS A 99 3.55 8.78 -13.92
N LEU A 100 2.23 8.60 -14.07
CA LEU A 100 1.36 8.03 -13.05
C LEU A 100 1.87 6.66 -12.57
N ALA A 101 2.14 5.74 -13.51
CA ALA A 101 2.63 4.41 -13.16
C ALA A 101 3.98 4.49 -12.42
N ALA A 102 4.91 5.29 -12.91
CA ALA A 102 6.24 5.45 -12.33
C ALA A 102 6.18 6.06 -10.92
N ASP A 103 5.40 7.12 -10.73
CA ASP A 103 5.22 7.79 -9.44
C ASP A 103 4.60 6.82 -8.42
N ARG A 104 3.62 6.00 -8.84
CA ARG A 104 2.94 5.06 -7.96
C ARG A 104 3.84 3.88 -7.57
N CYS A 105 4.55 3.30 -8.55
CA CYS A 105 5.57 2.30 -8.29
C CYS A 105 6.63 2.87 -7.34
N ALA A 106 7.16 4.08 -7.60
CA ALA A 106 8.13 4.73 -6.73
C ALA A 106 7.58 4.96 -5.31
N LYS A 107 6.32 5.40 -5.17
CA LYS A 107 5.69 5.60 -3.86
C LYS A 107 5.52 4.28 -3.08
N SER A 108 5.15 3.20 -3.76
CA SER A 108 4.96 1.88 -3.13
C SER A 108 6.29 1.16 -2.86
N LEU A 109 7.28 1.34 -3.73
CA LEU A 109 8.65 0.83 -3.60
C LEU A 109 9.56 1.75 -2.79
N THR A 110 9.10 2.94 -2.39
CA THR A 110 9.69 3.69 -1.29
C THR A 110 9.37 2.90 -0.03
N VAL A 111 10.14 1.84 0.15
CA VAL A 111 10.50 1.34 1.44
C VAL A 111 11.09 2.55 2.15
N SER A 112 10.31 3.16 3.04
CA SER A 112 10.91 3.96 4.12
C SER A 112 12.10 3.14 4.61
N PRO A 113 13.33 3.68 4.67
CA PRO A 113 14.51 2.91 5.06
C PRO A 113 14.47 2.35 6.50
N ASN A 114 13.32 2.40 7.18
CA ASN A 114 12.96 1.42 8.17
C ASN A 114 11.63 0.78 7.75
N VAL A 115 11.58 -0.54 7.54
CA VAL A 115 10.39 -1.30 7.94
C VAL A 115 10.36 -1.23 9.46
N ARG A 116 9.92 -0.07 9.94
CA ARG A 116 9.52 0.20 11.30
C ARG A 116 8.05 -0.15 11.27
N SER A 117 7.72 -1.35 11.69
CA SER A 117 6.34 -1.63 12.05
C SER A 117 6.13 -0.90 13.37
N ASP A 118 5.71 0.36 13.27
CA ASP A 118 5.24 1.13 14.42
C ASP A 118 3.84 0.61 14.74
N VAL A 119 3.76 -0.22 15.77
CA VAL A 119 2.51 -0.78 16.25
C VAL A 119 1.97 0.16 17.31
N ARG A 120 0.74 0.66 17.12
CA ARG A 120 0.04 1.36 18.18
C ARG A 120 -0.44 0.34 19.20
N VAL A 121 -0.06 0.56 20.45
CA VAL A 121 -0.39 -0.28 21.60
C VAL A 121 -1.09 0.61 22.62
N ARG A 122 -2.28 0.19 23.02
CA ARG A 122 -3.05 0.83 24.08
C ARG A 122 -2.98 -0.05 25.31
N VAL A 123 -2.53 0.52 26.43
CA VAL A 123 -2.46 -0.19 27.71
C VAL A 123 -3.39 0.48 28.71
N GLY A 124 -4.46 -0.21 29.10
CA GLY A 124 -5.38 0.23 30.16
C GLY A 124 -4.94 -0.21 31.55
N GLY A 125 -5.49 0.44 32.59
CA GLY A 125 -5.25 0.07 33.99
C GLY A 125 -3.99 0.69 34.62
N ILE A 126 -3.43 1.74 34.00
CA ILE A 126 -2.24 2.43 34.51
C ILE A 126 -2.65 3.47 35.57
N VAL A 127 -2.82 3.02 36.82
CA VAL A 127 -3.33 3.87 37.92
C VAL A 127 -2.25 4.57 38.75
N ASN A 128 -0.97 4.22 38.57
CA ASN A 128 0.13 4.81 39.33
C ASN A 128 1.46 4.81 38.54
N LEU A 129 2.44 5.58 39.02
CA LEU A 129 3.76 5.73 38.39
C LEU A 129 4.56 4.41 38.34
N ASP A 130 4.32 3.51 39.30
CA ASP A 130 4.97 2.19 39.34
C ASP A 130 4.47 1.28 38.20
N ALA A 131 3.16 1.22 37.97
CA ALA A 131 2.54 0.48 36.87
C ALA A 131 2.99 1.03 35.51
N TYR A 132 3.12 2.36 35.41
CA TYR A 132 3.68 3.02 34.24
C TYR A 132 5.14 2.59 33.97
N ALA A 133 6.02 2.72 34.96
CA ALA A 133 7.44 2.38 34.81
C ALA A 133 7.64 0.88 34.50
N ARG A 134 6.84 0.00 35.11
CA ARG A 134 6.86 -1.44 34.83
C ARG A 134 6.43 -1.75 33.40
N THR A 135 5.39 -1.10 32.90
CA THR A 135 4.89 -1.29 31.52
C THR A 135 5.94 -0.86 30.50
N LEU A 136 6.58 0.30 30.71
CA LEU A 136 7.63 0.79 29.82
C LEU A 136 8.84 -0.15 29.82
N ASN A 137 9.37 -0.48 31.01
CA ASN A 137 10.51 -1.40 31.14
C ASN A 137 10.22 -2.77 30.53
N TYR A 138 8.99 -3.26 30.65
CA TYR A 138 8.58 -4.51 30.04
C TYR A 138 8.62 -4.44 28.51
N LEU A 139 7.99 -3.43 27.91
CA LEU A 139 7.98 -3.28 26.45
C LEU A 139 9.39 -3.07 25.88
N GLU A 140 10.23 -2.26 26.54
CA GLU A 140 11.62 -2.04 26.13
C GLU A 140 12.48 -3.31 26.28
N GLY A 141 12.16 -4.18 27.24
CA GLY A 141 12.86 -5.44 27.48
C GLY A 141 12.56 -6.53 26.44
N LEU A 142 11.51 -6.38 25.63
CA LEU A 142 11.16 -7.37 24.61
C LEU A 142 12.21 -7.36 23.48
N THR A 143 12.80 -8.52 23.18
CA THR A 143 13.83 -8.64 22.11
C THR A 143 13.34 -8.18 20.74
N ILE A 144 12.04 -8.32 20.49
CA ILE A 144 11.38 -7.88 19.27
C ILE A 144 11.21 -6.34 19.22
N VAL A 145 11.21 -5.65 20.35
CA VAL A 145 11.06 -4.21 20.43
C VAL A 145 12.41 -3.52 20.21
N ARG A 146 12.40 -2.43 19.43
CA ARG A 146 13.57 -1.56 19.21
C ARG A 146 13.48 -0.26 19.97
N ALA A 147 12.29 0.30 20.03
CA ALA A 147 12.01 1.58 20.63
C ALA A 147 10.56 1.65 21.07
N VAL A 148 10.32 2.38 22.15
CA VAL A 148 9.00 2.67 22.70
C VAL A 148 8.87 4.20 22.76
N ALA A 149 7.81 4.74 22.18
CA ALA A 149 7.49 6.16 22.23
C ALA A 149 6.08 6.34 22.78
N ILE A 150 5.92 7.24 23.73
CA ILE A 150 4.62 7.53 24.33
C ILE A 150 3.93 8.58 23.46
N ASP A 151 2.75 8.25 22.96
CA ASP A 151 1.93 9.19 22.20
C ASP A 151 1.08 10.03 23.17
N GLN A 152 0.40 9.37 24.11
CA GLN A 152 -0.47 10.06 25.07
C GLN A 152 -0.73 9.23 26.33
N LEU A 153 -0.94 9.88 27.47
CA LEU A 153 -1.51 9.29 28.67
C LEU A 153 -2.81 10.04 28.99
N GLN A 154 -3.95 9.37 28.93
CA GLN A 154 -5.25 9.93 29.30
C GLN A 154 -5.88 9.08 30.40
N ALA A 155 -6.13 9.69 31.56
CA ALA A 155 -6.68 9.03 32.74
C ALA A 155 -5.88 7.77 33.14
N ASP A 156 -6.40 6.59 32.83
CA ASP A 156 -5.84 5.27 33.13
C ASP A 156 -5.37 4.50 31.88
N VAL A 157 -5.41 5.14 30.71
CA VAL A 157 -5.07 4.57 29.41
C VAL A 157 -3.81 5.23 28.85
N LEU A 158 -2.82 4.39 28.56
CA LEU A 158 -1.55 4.78 27.97
C LEU A 158 -1.52 4.36 26.49
N ASP A 159 -1.48 5.35 25.60
CA ASP A 159 -1.32 5.16 24.15
C ASP A 159 0.17 5.26 23.79
N ILE A 160 0.70 4.20 23.21
CA ILE A 160 2.12 4.00 22.95
C ILE A 160 2.33 3.59 21.50
N ARG A 161 3.41 4.06 20.92
CA ARG A 161 3.94 3.60 19.64
C ARG A 161 5.16 2.73 19.88
N VAL A 162 5.09 1.49 19.43
CA VAL A 162 6.16 0.49 19.61
C VAL A 162 6.76 0.15 18.26
N SER A 163 8.05 0.42 18.08
CA SER A 163 8.78 0.02 16.88
C SER A 163 9.29 -1.41 17.02
N VAL A 164 8.84 -2.34 16.17
CA VAL A 164 9.21 -3.77 16.27
C VAL A 164 10.04 -4.32 15.12
N ARG A 165 10.84 -5.35 15.41
CA ARG A 165 11.55 -6.23 14.45
C ARG A 165 10.60 -7.30 13.90
N GLY A 166 9.52 -6.90 13.24
CA GLY A 166 8.50 -7.83 12.76
C GLY A 166 7.18 -7.12 12.43
N ASP A 167 6.07 -7.82 12.61
CA ASP A 167 4.72 -7.28 12.44
C ASP A 167 3.96 -7.19 13.79
N ALA A 168 2.79 -6.57 13.75
CA ALA A 168 1.91 -6.44 14.93
C ALA A 168 1.45 -7.81 15.48
N ALA A 169 1.27 -8.80 14.61
CA ALA A 169 0.85 -10.14 15.02
C ALA A 169 1.93 -10.84 15.87
N LEU A 170 3.20 -10.69 15.51
CA LEU A 170 4.33 -11.25 16.26
C LEU A 170 4.52 -10.53 17.60
N LEU A 171 4.32 -9.21 17.64
CA LEU A 171 4.31 -8.45 18.91
C LEU A 171 3.20 -8.95 19.84
N GLY A 172 1.96 -9.05 19.34
CA GLY A 172 0.83 -9.53 20.12
C GLY A 172 1.04 -10.95 20.65
N LYS A 173 1.59 -11.86 19.83
CA LYS A 173 1.95 -13.22 20.26
C LYS A 173 3.02 -13.23 21.35
N THR A 174 4.05 -12.39 21.21
CA THR A 174 5.14 -12.30 22.21
C THR A 174 4.59 -11.80 23.55
N ILE A 175 3.75 -10.77 23.53
CA ILE A 175 3.13 -10.22 24.74
C ILE A 175 2.19 -11.25 25.40
N ALA A 176 1.41 -11.97 24.59
CA ALA A 176 0.50 -13.00 25.10
C ALA A 176 1.25 -14.20 25.74
N LEU A 177 2.47 -14.51 25.27
CA LEU A 177 3.30 -15.58 25.83
C LEU A 177 3.91 -15.22 27.19
N ASP A 178 4.25 -13.95 27.43
CA ASP A 178 4.88 -13.49 28.67
C ASP A 178 3.87 -13.34 29.84
N ARG A 179 2.56 -13.30 29.55
CA ARG A 179 1.44 -13.23 30.51
C ARG A 179 1.42 -12.01 31.45
N ARG A 180 2.30 -11.02 31.27
CA ARG A 180 2.32 -9.77 32.06
C ARG A 180 1.30 -8.72 31.62
N LEU A 181 0.92 -8.74 30.34
CA LEU A 181 -0.18 -7.93 29.81
C LEU A 181 -1.24 -8.88 29.25
N THR A 182 -2.49 -8.67 29.64
CA THR A 182 -3.61 -9.46 29.12
C THR A 182 -4.19 -8.77 27.90
N VAL A 183 -4.46 -9.52 26.84
CA VAL A 183 -5.10 -8.98 25.63
C VAL A 183 -6.48 -8.47 26.01
N ASP A 184 -6.73 -7.20 25.75
CA ASP A 184 -8.05 -6.61 25.89
C ASP A 184 -8.76 -6.69 24.53
N ASN A 185 -9.72 -7.59 24.40
CA ASN A 185 -10.48 -7.78 23.16
C ASN A 185 -11.58 -6.71 22.95
N SER A 186 -11.39 -5.52 23.52
CA SER A 186 -12.25 -4.38 23.23
C SER A 186 -12.14 -4.03 21.74
N PRO A 187 -13.25 -3.99 20.99
CA PRO A 187 -13.21 -3.76 19.55
C PRO A 187 -12.66 -2.36 19.26
N ASN A 188 -11.40 -2.31 18.82
CA ASN A 188 -10.71 -1.08 18.49
C ASN A 188 -10.77 -0.88 16.97
N SER A 189 -11.43 0.20 16.52
CA SER A 189 -11.71 0.49 15.10
C SER A 189 -10.48 0.92 14.28
N ASP A 190 -9.32 1.02 14.93
CA ASP A 190 -8.11 1.71 14.42
C ASP A 190 -6.90 0.77 14.26
N GLY A 191 -7.10 -0.55 14.36
CA GLY A 191 -6.03 -1.54 14.19
C GLY A 191 -4.95 -1.54 15.28
N ALA A 192 -5.17 -0.82 16.39
CA ALA A 192 -4.28 -0.80 17.55
C ALA A 192 -4.45 -2.07 18.41
N LEU A 193 -3.34 -2.59 18.95
CA LEU A 193 -3.37 -3.68 19.91
C LEU A 193 -3.75 -3.14 21.29
N SER A 194 -4.82 -3.66 21.88
CA SER A 194 -5.28 -3.27 23.21
C SER A 194 -4.86 -4.32 24.25
N PHE A 195 -4.31 -3.86 25.36
CA PHE A 195 -3.94 -4.71 26.49
C PHE A 195 -4.35 -4.06 27.82
N ASN A 196 -4.53 -4.87 28.84
CA ASN A 196 -4.68 -4.42 30.21
C ASN A 196 -3.44 -4.80 31.04
N TYR A 197 -3.02 -3.86 31.90
CA TYR A 197 -1.97 -4.10 32.87
C TYR A 197 -2.46 -5.11 33.93
N SER A 198 -1.71 -6.20 34.12
CA SER A 198 -1.92 -7.13 35.23
C SER A 198 -0.76 -7.00 36.23
N PRO A 199 -1.03 -6.70 37.51
CA PRO A 199 0.00 -6.65 38.55
C PRO A 199 0.60 -8.03 38.87
#